data_AF-A0AAD9JYS9-F1
#
_entry.id   AF-A0AAD9JYS9-F1
#
_cell.length_a   1.000
_cell.length_b   1.000
_cell.length_c   1.000
_cell.angle_alpha   90.00
_cell.angle_beta   90.00
_cell.angle_gamma   90.00
#
_symmetry.space_group_name_H-M   'P 1'
#
loop_
_entity.id
_entity.type
_entity.pdbx_description
1 polymer ?
#
loop_
_entity_poly.entity_id
_entity_poly.type
_entity_poly.pdbx_seq_one_letter_code
_entity_poly.pdbx_strand_id
1 'polypeptide(L)'
;MIKPLQTFKSGGRKVTITGNNLDTSRNPTIVLIRNGKMTDPEKCNQEPEKLSCPYPPDPDMSTNRLKREASTYRISLDIDGVSCTQNISACFMDVSDEVLMYPDPIYYPFNGTEIPKDEQLVLRVIVGNVQFNLGKLAYSTDQVDQMIWIIISAVIGGGDLIFIIIIIINVYKPRVE
;
A
#
# COMPACT_ATOMS: atom_id res chain seq x y z
N MET A 1 -12.07 -6.30 17.13
CA MET A 1 -12.63 -5.38 16.10
C MET A 1 -11.96 -5.65 14.76
N ILE A 2 -12.68 -5.59 13.63
CA ILE A 2 -12.13 -5.84 12.29
C ILE A 2 -12.44 -4.64 11.38
N LYS A 3 -11.43 -4.02 10.77
CA LYS A 3 -11.60 -2.88 9.85
C LYS A 3 -10.49 -2.83 8.78
N PRO A 4 -10.79 -2.43 7.54
CA PRO A 4 -12.12 -2.12 6.99
C PRO A 4 -12.85 -3.41 6.56
N LEU A 5 -14.18 -3.42 6.61
CA LEU A 5 -15.03 -4.52 6.13
C LEU A 5 -15.35 -4.41 4.63
N GLN A 6 -14.44 -3.82 3.87
CA GLN A 6 -14.60 -3.59 2.44
C GLN A 6 -13.26 -3.76 1.73
N THR A 7 -13.25 -4.42 0.58
CA THR A 7 -12.05 -4.67 -0.22
C THR A 7 -12.36 -4.72 -1.72
N PHE A 8 -11.34 -4.94 -2.53
CA PHE A 8 -11.46 -5.10 -3.98
C PHE A 8 -11.18 -6.56 -4.38
N LYS A 9 -11.64 -6.97 -5.56
CA LYS A 9 -11.43 -8.32 -6.10
C LYS A 9 -9.96 -8.68 -6.27
N SER A 10 -9.11 -7.71 -6.62
CA SER A 10 -7.65 -7.89 -6.66
C SER A 10 -7.01 -8.15 -5.30
N GLY A 11 -7.73 -7.94 -4.19
CA GLY A 11 -7.20 -8.10 -2.84
C GLY A 11 -6.22 -6.98 -2.44
N GLY A 12 -5.21 -7.32 -1.65
CA GLY A 12 -4.08 -6.46 -1.28
C GLY A 12 -4.38 -5.32 -0.30
N ARG A 13 -5.64 -4.88 -0.19
CA ARG A 13 -6.05 -3.90 0.83
C ARG A 13 -5.81 -4.49 2.22
N LYS A 14 -5.11 -3.73 3.07
CA LYS A 14 -4.82 -4.16 4.44
C LYS A 14 -6.08 -4.08 5.31
N VAL A 15 -6.34 -5.16 6.04
CA VAL A 15 -7.29 -5.25 7.14
C VAL A 15 -6.55 -5.33 8.45
N THR A 16 -7.02 -4.55 9.42
CA THR A 16 -6.55 -4.55 10.80
C THR A 16 -7.58 -5.24 11.67
N ILE A 17 -7.13 -6.27 12.37
CA ILE A 17 -7.89 -7.02 13.36
C ILE A 17 -7.29 -6.68 14.72
N THR A 18 -8.09 -6.16 15.63
CA THR A 18 -7.69 -5.81 17.00
C THR A 18 -8.29 -6.81 17.97
N GLY A 19 -7.46 -7.30 18.88
CA GLY A 19 -7.78 -8.32 19.87
C GLY A 19 -6.71 -8.41 20.95
N ASN A 20 -6.68 -9.51 21.69
CA ASN A 20 -5.72 -9.74 22.77
C ASN A 20 -4.88 -10.98 22.49
N ASN A 21 -3.66 -11.02 23.01
CA ASN A 21 -2.71 -12.13 22.85
C ASN A 21 -2.53 -12.53 21.38
N LEU A 22 -2.57 -11.54 20.50
CA LEU A 22 -2.47 -11.78 19.07
C LEU A 22 -1.05 -12.08 18.65
N ASP A 23 -0.04 -11.90 19.50
CA ASP A 23 1.39 -12.26 19.35
C ASP A 23 1.72 -13.72 19.67
N THR A 24 0.80 -14.49 20.25
CA THR A 24 1.09 -15.87 20.67
C THR A 24 1.18 -16.86 19.52
N SER A 25 0.54 -16.56 18.38
CA SER A 25 0.58 -17.42 17.21
C SER A 25 1.85 -17.21 16.39
N ARG A 26 2.33 -18.24 15.69
CA ARG A 26 3.55 -18.11 14.88
C ARG A 26 3.28 -17.69 13.46
N ASN A 27 2.14 -18.10 12.89
CA ASN A 27 1.82 -17.90 11.49
C ASN A 27 0.31 -17.64 11.30
N PRO A 28 -0.20 -16.52 11.81
CA PRO A 28 -1.61 -16.16 11.61
C PRO A 28 -1.89 -15.93 10.12
N THR A 29 -2.96 -16.54 9.61
CA THR A 29 -3.41 -16.37 8.22
C THR A 29 -4.87 -15.98 8.13
N ILE A 30 -5.21 -15.24 7.08
CA ILE A 30 -6.58 -14.83 6.77
C ILE A 30 -7.07 -15.54 5.51
N VAL A 31 -8.33 -15.98 5.55
CA VAL A 31 -9.05 -16.58 4.42
C VAL A 31 -10.43 -15.93 4.31
N LEU A 32 -10.92 -15.75 3.09
CA LEU A 32 -12.30 -15.33 2.85
C LEU A 32 -13.13 -16.52 2.37
N ILE A 33 -14.36 -16.60 2.87
CA ILE A 33 -15.29 -17.69 2.58
C ILE A 33 -16.54 -17.15 1.90
N ARG A 34 -16.93 -17.76 0.79
CA ARG A 34 -18.18 -17.48 0.08
C ARG A 34 -18.74 -18.74 -0.55
N ASN A 35 -20.02 -19.03 -0.27
CA ASN A 35 -20.72 -20.20 -0.82
C ASN A 35 -19.94 -21.52 -0.67
N GLY A 36 -19.23 -21.70 0.46
CA GLY A 36 -18.38 -22.87 0.71
C GLY A 36 -17.03 -22.90 0.00
N LYS A 37 -16.74 -21.95 -0.90
CA LYS A 37 -15.41 -21.76 -1.48
C LYS A 37 -14.55 -20.87 -0.58
N MET A 38 -13.28 -21.21 -0.47
CA MET A 38 -12.26 -20.47 0.28
C MET A 38 -11.26 -19.85 -0.68
N THR A 39 -10.74 -18.68 -0.33
CA THR A 39 -9.58 -18.10 -1.00
C THR A 39 -8.29 -18.81 -0.56
N ASP A 40 -7.21 -18.56 -1.27
CA ASP A 40 -5.88 -18.90 -0.76
C ASP A 40 -5.59 -18.10 0.53
N PRO A 41 -4.85 -18.70 1.49
CA PRO A 41 -4.52 -18.06 2.75
C PRO A 41 -3.46 -16.98 2.58
N GLU A 42 -3.70 -15.81 3.15
CA GLU A 42 -2.75 -14.69 3.19
C GLU A 42 -2.11 -14.55 4.56
N LYS A 43 -0.81 -14.29 4.60
CA LYS A 43 -0.07 -14.15 5.86
C LYS A 43 -0.32 -12.78 6.49
N CYS A 44 -0.51 -12.77 7.81
CA CYS A 44 -0.68 -11.55 8.58
C CYS A 44 0.63 -11.10 9.23
N ASN A 45 0.81 -9.79 9.31
CA ASN A 45 1.80 -9.18 10.20
C ASN A 45 1.20 -9.04 11.60
N GLN A 46 2.01 -9.30 12.61
CA GLN A 46 1.54 -9.53 13.97
C GLN A 46 2.15 -8.56 14.97
N GLU A 47 1.29 -8.05 15.85
CA GLU A 47 1.59 -7.26 17.04
C GLU A 47 0.73 -7.82 18.20
N PRO A 48 1.09 -7.58 19.48
CA PRO A 48 0.39 -8.17 20.63
C PRO A 48 -1.12 -7.96 20.66
N GLU A 49 -1.60 -6.82 20.17
CA GLU A 49 -3.02 -6.48 20.16
C GLU A 49 -3.58 -6.28 18.74
N LYS A 50 -2.77 -6.48 17.70
CA LYS A 50 -3.15 -6.18 16.32
C LYS A 50 -2.60 -7.20 15.33
N LEU A 51 -3.44 -7.62 14.40
CA LEU A 51 -3.05 -8.32 13.19
C LEU A 51 -3.33 -7.43 11.99
N SER A 52 -2.35 -7.27 11.13
CA SER A 52 -2.45 -6.56 9.85
C SER A 52 -2.27 -7.54 8.71
N CYS A 53 -3.36 -7.89 8.03
CA CYS A 53 -3.35 -8.85 6.94
C CYS A 53 -3.71 -8.17 5.61
N PRO A 54 -3.10 -8.53 4.48
CA PRO A 54 -3.66 -8.19 3.18
C PRO A 54 -4.92 -9.05 2.94
N TYR A 55 -5.97 -8.46 2.35
CA TYR A 55 -7.08 -9.26 1.86
C TYR A 55 -6.63 -10.16 0.69
N PRO A 56 -7.00 -11.45 0.70
CA PRO A 56 -6.72 -12.35 -0.42
C PRO A 56 -7.50 -11.94 -1.68
N PRO A 57 -7.00 -12.29 -2.87
CA PRO A 57 -7.71 -12.07 -4.13
C PRO A 57 -8.95 -12.98 -4.26
N ASP A 58 -9.94 -12.53 -5.03
CA ASP A 58 -11.13 -13.32 -5.35
C ASP A 58 -10.76 -14.52 -6.25
N PRO A 59 -11.07 -15.78 -5.86
CA PRO A 59 -10.77 -16.96 -6.68
C PRO A 59 -11.55 -16.95 -8.00
N ASP A 60 -12.75 -16.36 -8.01
CA ASP A 60 -13.57 -16.22 -9.21
C ASP A 60 -13.31 -14.84 -9.85
N MET A 61 -12.08 -14.64 -10.35
CA MET A 61 -11.65 -13.43 -11.09
C MET A 61 -12.33 -13.29 -12.46
N SER A 62 -13.38 -14.06 -12.75
CA SER A 62 -14.05 -14.07 -14.05
C SER A 62 -14.51 -12.65 -14.43
N THR A 63 -14.15 -12.25 -15.65
CA THR A 63 -14.24 -10.90 -16.21
C THR A 63 -15.66 -10.49 -16.61
N ASN A 64 -16.69 -11.17 -16.10
CA ASN A 64 -18.07 -10.82 -16.45
C ASN A 64 -18.42 -9.47 -15.83
N ARG A 65 -18.33 -8.43 -16.69
CA ARG A 65 -18.58 -7.00 -16.48
C ARG A 65 -20.03 -6.68 -16.10
N LEU A 66 -20.59 -7.40 -15.14
CA LEU A 66 -21.99 -7.23 -14.75
C LEU A 66 -22.05 -6.51 -13.40
N LYS A 67 -22.43 -5.22 -13.50
CA LYS A 67 -22.83 -4.27 -12.45
C LYS A 67 -21.85 -4.10 -11.27
N ARG A 68 -21.88 -2.89 -10.69
CA ARG A 68 -21.11 -2.50 -9.49
C ARG A 68 -21.69 -3.18 -8.24
N GLU A 69 -21.91 -4.48 -8.27
CA GLU A 69 -22.48 -5.23 -7.16
C GLU A 69 -21.36 -5.78 -6.30
N ALA A 70 -21.41 -5.40 -5.02
CA ALA A 70 -20.50 -5.95 -4.02
C ALA A 70 -20.85 -7.42 -3.79
N SER A 71 -19.82 -8.25 -3.70
CA SER A 71 -19.95 -9.63 -3.28
C SER A 71 -19.67 -9.73 -1.79
N THR A 72 -20.54 -10.41 -1.04
CA THR A 72 -20.35 -10.62 0.39
C THR A 72 -19.52 -11.87 0.65
N TYR A 73 -18.49 -11.71 1.47
CA TYR A 73 -17.62 -12.78 1.97
C TYR A 73 -17.63 -12.78 3.50
N ARG A 74 -17.25 -13.89 4.10
CA ARG A 74 -17.01 -14.00 5.54
C ARG A 74 -15.52 -14.15 5.82
N ILE A 75 -15.02 -13.47 6.84
CA ILE A 75 -13.64 -13.61 7.28
C ILE A 75 -13.51 -14.86 8.16
N SER A 76 -12.51 -15.68 7.84
CA SER A 76 -12.00 -16.72 8.72
C SER A 76 -10.53 -16.44 8.99
N LEU A 77 -10.14 -16.51 10.25
CA LEU A 77 -8.77 -16.29 10.71
C LEU A 77 -8.23 -17.59 11.30
N ASP A 78 -7.14 -18.10 10.74
CA ASP A 78 -6.46 -19.26 11.29
C ASP A 78 -5.31 -18.80 12.19
N ILE A 79 -5.55 -18.88 13.49
CA ILE A 79 -4.57 -18.62 14.55
C ILE A 79 -4.35 -19.95 15.26
N ASP A 80 -3.33 -20.71 14.83
CA ASP A 80 -2.95 -22.01 15.40
C ASP A 80 -4.13 -23.00 15.56
N GLY A 81 -5.11 -22.98 14.66
CA GLY A 81 -6.26 -23.87 14.70
C GLY A 81 -7.34 -23.54 15.74
N VAL A 82 -7.35 -22.33 16.31
CA VAL A 82 -8.40 -21.89 17.24
C VAL A 82 -9.75 -21.76 16.50
N SER A 83 -10.72 -22.61 16.85
CA SER A 83 -12.01 -22.66 16.16
C SER A 83 -12.81 -21.35 16.24
N CYS A 84 -12.67 -20.60 17.34
CA CYS A 84 -13.35 -19.32 17.51
C CYS A 84 -12.89 -18.22 16.55
N THR A 85 -11.66 -18.29 16.04
CA THR A 85 -11.15 -17.30 15.07
C THR A 85 -11.53 -17.68 13.64
N GLN A 86 -11.83 -18.96 13.39
CA GLN A 86 -12.33 -19.47 12.11
C GLN A 86 -13.81 -19.17 11.91
N ASN A 87 -14.61 -19.17 12.99
CA ASN A 87 -16.01 -18.76 12.98
C ASN A 87 -16.26 -17.61 13.96
N ILE A 88 -15.84 -16.42 13.55
CA ILE A 88 -15.84 -15.21 14.37
C ILE A 88 -17.24 -14.90 14.91
N SER A 89 -18.27 -14.98 14.07
CA SER A 89 -19.66 -14.71 14.46
C SER A 89 -20.20 -15.62 15.57
N ALA A 90 -19.66 -16.84 15.69
CA ALA A 90 -20.12 -17.80 16.69
C ALA A 90 -19.56 -17.50 18.09
N CYS A 91 -18.37 -16.91 18.18
CA CYS A 91 -17.72 -16.62 19.46
C CYS A 91 -17.76 -15.13 19.85
N PHE A 92 -17.94 -14.23 18.89
CA PHE A 92 -17.91 -12.78 19.10
C PHE A 92 -19.17 -12.13 18.52
N MET A 93 -20.24 -12.07 19.32
CA MET A 93 -21.55 -11.55 18.90
C MET A 93 -21.51 -10.08 18.42
N ASP A 94 -20.58 -9.28 18.94
CA ASP A 94 -20.46 -7.84 18.63
C ASP A 94 -19.51 -7.54 17.46
N VAL A 95 -18.97 -8.56 16.79
CA VAL A 95 -17.98 -8.39 15.71
C VAL A 95 -18.54 -8.92 14.39
N SER A 96 -18.73 -8.01 13.44
CA SER A 96 -19.08 -8.38 12.06
C SER A 96 -17.90 -9.03 11.35
N ASP A 97 -18.12 -10.21 10.79
CA ASP A 97 -17.20 -10.95 9.93
C ASP A 97 -17.53 -10.81 8.43
N GLU A 98 -18.62 -10.13 8.09
CA GLU A 98 -19.03 -9.88 6.71
C GLU A 98 -18.19 -8.77 6.06
N VAL A 99 -17.63 -9.09 4.89
CA VAL A 99 -16.81 -8.18 4.07
C VAL A 99 -17.46 -8.00 2.71
N LEU A 100 -17.55 -6.74 2.29
CA LEU A 100 -18.00 -6.38 0.96
C LEU A 100 -16.81 -6.27 0.01
N MET A 101 -16.78 -7.14 -0.99
CA MET A 101 -15.76 -7.14 -2.04
C MET A 101 -16.31 -6.49 -3.31
N TYR A 102 -15.67 -5.39 -3.73
CA TYR A 102 -16.04 -4.59 -4.89
C TYR A 102 -15.19 -4.96 -6.11
N PRO A 103 -15.68 -4.73 -7.34
CA PRO A 103 -14.84 -4.83 -8.53
C PRO A 103 -13.69 -3.81 -8.49
N ASP A 104 -12.59 -4.15 -9.14
CA ASP A 104 -11.43 -3.26 -9.26
C ASP A 104 -11.78 -1.98 -10.06
N PRO A 105 -11.16 -0.84 -9.72
CA PRO A 105 -11.35 0.40 -10.46
C PRO A 105 -10.82 0.29 -11.90
N ILE A 106 -11.53 0.93 -12.83
CA ILE A 106 -11.10 1.05 -14.23
C ILE A 106 -10.36 2.37 -14.38
N TYR A 107 -9.08 2.30 -14.76
CA TYR A 107 -8.27 3.46 -15.06
C TYR A 107 -8.33 3.77 -16.56
N TYR A 108 -8.51 5.05 -16.89
CA TYR A 108 -8.41 5.54 -18.26
C TYR A 108 -7.10 6.31 -18.38
N PRO A 109 -6.13 5.83 -19.20
CA PRO A 109 -4.92 6.59 -19.42
C PRO A 109 -5.27 7.92 -20.09
N PHE A 110 -4.55 8.98 -19.72
CA PHE A 110 -4.64 10.24 -20.44
C PHE A 110 -4.09 10.02 -21.85
N ASN A 111 -4.92 10.30 -22.86
CA ASN A 111 -4.50 10.22 -24.24
C ASN A 111 -3.72 11.50 -24.57
N GLY A 112 -2.53 11.33 -25.14
CA GLY A 112 -1.48 12.34 -25.29
C GLY A 112 -1.93 13.80 -25.44
N THR A 113 -1.56 14.59 -24.45
CA THR A 113 -0.94 15.91 -24.63
C THR A 113 0.15 15.99 -23.59
N GLU A 114 1.38 16.27 -23.99
CA GLU A 114 2.42 16.69 -23.06
C GLU A 114 1.84 17.85 -22.25
N ILE A 115 1.67 17.65 -20.94
CA ILE A 115 1.23 18.72 -20.06
C ILE A 115 2.38 19.73 -20.04
N PRO A 116 2.19 20.97 -20.49
CA PRO A 116 3.22 21.99 -20.38
C PRO A 116 3.56 22.15 -18.90
N LYS A 117 4.84 21.95 -18.53
CA LYS A 117 5.31 22.05 -17.13
C LYS A 117 4.98 23.39 -16.46
N ASP A 118 4.69 24.41 -17.26
CA ASP A 118 4.50 25.79 -16.79
C ASP A 118 3.02 26.22 -16.73
N GLU A 119 2.07 25.34 -17.09
CA GLU A 119 0.65 25.67 -17.02
C GLU A 119 -0.02 25.13 -15.75
N GLN A 120 -0.73 26.00 -15.04
CA GLN A 120 -1.49 25.63 -13.86
C GLN A 120 -2.69 24.75 -14.25
N LEU A 121 -2.57 23.45 -14.03
CA LEU A 121 -3.67 22.52 -14.22
C LEU A 121 -4.77 22.70 -13.16
N VAL A 122 -6.00 22.91 -13.62
CA VAL A 122 -7.20 22.99 -12.79
C VAL A 122 -8.02 21.71 -12.98
N LEU A 123 -8.29 21.01 -11.88
CA LEU A 123 -9.20 19.85 -11.91
C LEU A 123 -10.64 20.35 -11.93
N ARG A 124 -11.35 20.08 -13.04
CA ARG A 124 -12.80 20.25 -13.15
C ARG A 124 -13.47 18.89 -13.19
N VAL A 125 -14.41 18.66 -12.28
CA VAL A 125 -15.29 17.49 -12.32
C VAL A 125 -16.63 17.91 -12.87
N ILE A 126 -17.14 17.13 -13.83
CA ILE A 126 -18.44 17.35 -14.47
C ILE A 126 -19.30 16.12 -14.19
N VAL A 127 -20.41 16.30 -13.46
CA VAL A 127 -21.40 15.25 -13.18
C VAL A 127 -22.77 15.72 -13.63
N GLY A 128 -23.22 15.25 -14.80
CA GLY A 128 -24.44 15.74 -15.43
C GLY A 128 -24.33 17.23 -15.78
N ASN A 129 -25.23 18.05 -15.23
CA ASN A 129 -25.24 19.51 -15.41
C ASN A 129 -24.45 20.26 -14.31
N VAL A 130 -23.83 19.55 -13.37
CA VAL A 130 -23.09 20.18 -12.26
C VAL A 130 -21.60 20.13 -12.55
N GLN A 131 -20.94 21.28 -12.39
CA GLN A 131 -19.50 21.42 -12.54
C GLN A 131 -18.89 21.97 -11.25
N PHE A 132 -17.83 21.34 -10.74
CA PHE A 132 -17.09 21.82 -9.58
C PHE A 132 -15.59 21.77 -9.84
N ASN A 133 -14.91 22.85 -9.43
CA ASN A 133 -13.46 22.97 -9.50
C ASN A 133 -12.87 22.43 -8.18
N LEU A 134 -12.04 21.38 -8.26
CA LEU A 134 -11.38 20.78 -7.10
C LEU A 134 -10.11 21.53 -6.67
N GLY A 135 -9.78 22.62 -7.36
CA GLY A 135 -8.60 23.42 -7.10
C GLY A 135 -7.41 23.06 -7.99
N LYS A 136 -6.24 23.54 -7.58
CA LYS A 136 -4.99 23.41 -8.33
C LYS A 136 -4.32 22.07 -8.03
N LEU A 137 -3.84 21.38 -9.06
CA LEU A 137 -3.01 20.20 -8.91
C LEU A 137 -1.64 20.60 -8.36
N ALA A 138 -1.25 20.03 -7.22
CA ALA A 138 0.11 20.08 -6.71
C ALA A 138 0.69 18.66 -6.77
N TYR A 139 1.81 18.50 -7.48
CA TYR A 139 2.54 17.23 -7.53
C TYR A 139 3.65 17.28 -6.46
N SER A 140 3.68 16.30 -5.55
CA SER A 140 4.82 16.14 -4.62
C SER A 140 5.88 15.29 -5.31
N THR A 141 6.99 15.91 -5.70
CA THR A 141 8.13 15.23 -6.35
C THR A 141 9.26 15.03 -5.33
N ASP A 142 9.00 14.31 -4.24
CA ASP A 142 9.95 14.20 -3.12
C ASP A 142 11.21 13.40 -3.48
N GLN A 143 11.13 12.48 -4.45
CA GLN A 143 12.25 11.62 -4.83
C GLN A 143 13.28 12.26 -5.77
N VAL A 144 12.88 13.24 -6.59
CA VAL A 144 13.79 13.85 -7.57
C VAL A 144 14.72 14.86 -6.89
N ASP A 145 14.20 15.64 -5.93
CA ASP A 145 14.98 16.66 -5.24
C ASP A 145 16.07 16.07 -4.34
N GLN A 146 15.80 14.96 -3.65
CA GLN A 146 16.82 14.29 -2.83
C GLN A 146 17.98 13.76 -3.69
N MET A 147 17.70 13.25 -4.89
CA MET A 147 18.73 12.73 -5.78
C MET A 147 19.65 13.84 -6.31
N ILE A 148 19.12 15.04 -6.55
CA ILE A 148 19.91 16.20 -7.00
C ILE A 148 20.87 16.67 -5.90
N TRP A 149 20.41 16.77 -4.65
CA TRP A 149 21.26 17.16 -3.52
C TRP A 149 22.39 16.15 -3.23
N ILE A 150 22.11 14.85 -3.38
CA ILE A 150 23.14 13.79 -3.23
C ILE A 150 24.23 13.96 -4.30
N ILE A 151 23.87 14.16 -5.56
CA ILE A 151 24.84 14.31 -6.66
C ILE A 151 25.71 15.56 -6.46
N ILE A 152 25.11 16.69 -6.09
CA ILE A 152 25.86 17.93 -5.83
C ILE A 152 26.83 17.75 -4.65
N SER A 153 26.41 17.06 -3.59
CA SER A 153 27.27 16.81 -2.41
C SER A 153 28.47 15.90 -2.72
N ALA A 154 28.30 14.90 -3.60
CA ALA A 154 29.38 13.99 -3.98
C ALA A 154 30.46 14.67 -4.83
N VAL A 155 30.06 15.61 -5.70
CA VAL A 155 31.00 16.36 -6.56
C VAL A 155 31.85 17.33 -5.74
N ILE A 156 31.25 18.01 -4.76
CA ILE A 156 31.97 18.96 -3.90
C ILE A 156 32.92 18.22 -2.93
N GLY A 157 32.46 17.13 -2.31
CA GLY A 157 33.30 16.35 -1.39
C GLY A 157 34.49 15.63 -2.03
N GLY A 158 34.36 15.21 -3.30
CA GLY A 158 35.45 14.56 -4.04
C GLY A 158 36.59 15.51 -4.41
N GLY A 159 36.26 16.76 -4.77
CA GLY A 159 37.25 17.78 -5.13
C GLY A 159 38.10 18.21 -3.94
N ASP A 160 37.48 18.38 -2.77
CA ASP A 160 38.18 18.79 -1.54
C ASP A 160 39.16 17.73 -1.04
N LEU A 161 38.82 16.44 -1.13
CA LEU A 161 39.72 15.35 -0.75
C LEU A 161 40.96 15.28 -1.64
N ILE A 162 40.80 15.48 -2.96
CA ILE A 162 41.93 15.51 -3.90
C ILE A 162 42.81 16.73 -3.63
N PHE A 163 42.22 17.89 -3.35
CA PHE A 163 42.97 19.11 -3.04
C PHE A 163 43.80 18.96 -1.75
N ILE A 164 43.23 18.35 -0.71
CA ILE A 164 43.94 18.04 0.55
C ILE A 164 45.09 17.07 0.28
N ILE A 165 44.88 16.02 -0.52
CA ILE A 165 45.95 15.06 -0.89
C ILE A 165 47.09 15.76 -1.63
N ILE A 166 46.78 16.67 -2.57
CA ILE A 166 47.81 17.44 -3.30
C ILE A 166 48.60 18.34 -2.36
N ILE A 167 47.96 18.97 -1.38
CA ILE A 167 48.64 19.78 -0.37
C ILE A 167 49.57 18.89 0.47
N ILE A 168 49.09 17.74 0.94
CA ILE A 168 49.89 16.80 1.74
C ILE A 168 51.10 16.33 0.94
N ILE A 169 50.94 15.95 -0.34
CA ILE A 169 52.05 15.52 -1.20
C ILE A 169 53.08 16.65 -1.39
N ASN A 170 52.64 17.90 -1.58
CA ASN A 170 53.56 19.03 -1.74
C ASN A 170 54.29 19.39 -0.44
N VAL A 171 53.63 19.28 0.72
CA VAL A 171 54.23 19.57 2.03
C VAL A 171 55.20 18.46 2.45
N TYR A 172 54.84 17.20 2.19
CA TYR A 172 55.65 16.04 2.58
C TYR A 172 56.64 15.59 1.51
N LYS A 173 56.76 16.30 0.38
CA LYS A 173 57.79 15.99 -0.62
C LYS A 173 59.16 16.11 0.06
N PRO A 174 59.86 15.00 0.35
CA PRO A 174 61.13 15.08 1.04
C PRO A 174 62.08 15.85 0.14
N ARG A 175 62.71 16.91 0.66
CA ARG A 175 63.90 17.48 0.02
C ARG A 175 64.96 16.38 0.07
N VAL A 176 65.08 15.67 -1.04
CA VAL A 176 66.26 14.88 -1.32
C VAL A 176 67.34 15.91 -1.66
N GLU A 177 68.20 16.18 -0.68
CA GLU A 177 69.50 16.84 -0.88
C GLU A 177 70.40 15.99 -1.79
#